data_AF-A0A925IHK5-F1
#
_entry.id   AF-A0A925IHK5-F1
#
_cell.length_a   1.000
_cell.length_b   1.000
_cell.length_c   1.000
_cell.angle_alpha   90.00
_cell.angle_beta   90.00
_cell.angle_gamma   90.00
#
_symmetry.space_group_name_H-M   'P 1'
#
loop_
_entity.id
_entity.type
_entity.pdbx_description
1 polymer ?
#
loop_
_entity_poly.entity_id
_entity_poly.type
_entity_poly.pdbx_seq_one_letter_code
_entity_poly.pdbx_strand_id
1 'polypeptide(L)'
;FVPPPDLIIYLQASVDKLMGHIAKRGRTFEQDIKADYIDGLNTLYENWTQHWTACPVLCINVDEMDFQHNPADYEIIVEQVEKALFSKIPQTLGFGL
;
A
#
# COMPACT_ATOMS: atom_id res chain seq x y z
N PHE A 1 -9.18 7.98 22.61
CA PHE A 1 -8.98 8.82 21.42
C PHE A 1 -7.76 8.29 20.70
N VAL A 2 -7.85 7.95 19.41
CA VAL A 2 -6.72 7.46 18.61
C VAL A 2 -6.30 8.58 17.66
N PRO A 3 -5.06 9.08 17.72
CA PRO A 3 -4.61 10.13 16.82
C PRO A 3 -4.61 9.62 15.37
N PRO A 4 -4.88 10.51 14.39
CA PRO A 4 -4.76 10.12 13.00
C PRO A 4 -3.31 9.73 12.67
N PRO A 5 -3.10 8.78 11.74
CA PRO A 5 -1.76 8.41 11.29
C PRO A 5 -1.11 9.58 10.53
N ASP A 6 0.23 9.59 10.47
CA ASP A 6 0.98 10.59 9.69
C ASP A 6 0.87 10.36 8.18
N LEU A 7 0.72 9.10 7.77
CA LEU A 7 0.65 8.62 6.40
C LEU A 7 -0.14 7.30 6.34
N ILE A 8 -0.99 7.14 5.31
CA ILE A 8 -1.54 5.83 4.91
C ILE A 8 -0.79 5.34 3.68
N ILE A 9 -0.41 4.06 3.67
CA ILE A 9 0.21 3.40 2.53
C ILE A 9 -0.85 2.48 1.91
N TYR A 10 -1.18 2.71 0.65
CA TYR A 10 -2.11 1.89 -0.11
C TYR A 10 -1.35 1.14 -1.22
N LEU A 11 -1.16 -0.17 -1.02
CA LEU A 11 -0.53 -1.04 -2.01
C LEU A 11 -1.61 -1.54 -2.98
N GLN A 12 -1.67 -0.94 -4.15
CA GLN A 12 -2.63 -1.26 -5.19
C GLN A 12 -2.12 -2.42 -6.05
N ALA A 13 -2.96 -3.42 -6.29
CA ALA A 13 -2.66 -4.55 -7.16
C ALA A 13 -3.92 -4.96 -7.93
N SER A 14 -3.70 -5.47 -9.14
CA SER A 14 -4.72 -6.06 -10.00
C SER A 14 -5.39 -7.27 -9.33
N VAL A 15 -6.62 -7.55 -9.74
CA VAL A 15 -7.36 -8.75 -9.32
C VAL A 15 -6.55 -10.01 -9.62
N ASP A 16 -5.91 -10.10 -10.79
CA ASP A 16 -5.09 -11.24 -11.19
C ASP A 16 -3.89 -11.46 -10.25
N LYS A 17 -3.16 -10.40 -9.90
CA LYS A 17 -2.04 -10.47 -8.95
C LYS A 17 -2.52 -10.94 -7.57
N LEU A 18 -3.61 -10.36 -7.08
CA LEU A 18 -4.18 -10.69 -5.77
C LEU A 18 -4.70 -12.13 -5.71
N MET A 19 -5.40 -12.58 -6.75
CA MET A 19 -5.87 -13.96 -6.88
C MET A 19 -4.71 -14.96 -6.95
N GLY A 20 -3.64 -14.62 -7.68
CA GLY A 20 -2.40 -15.40 -7.69
C GLY A 20 -1.78 -15.52 -6.29
N HIS A 21 -1.73 -14.43 -5.53
CA HIS A 21 -1.24 -14.44 -4.14
C HIS A 21 -2.14 -15.26 -3.20
N ILE A 22 -3.47 -15.14 -3.33
CA ILE A 22 -4.45 -15.95 -2.56
C ILE A 22 -4.21 -17.44 -2.82
N ALA A 23 -4.13 -17.84 -4.09
CA ALA A 23 -3.88 -19.22 -4.47
C ALA A 23 -2.54 -19.74 -3.91
N LYS A 24 -1.47 -18.95 -4.03
CA LYS A 24 -0.13 -19.31 -3.53
C LYS A 24 -0.08 -19.53 -2.00
N ARG A 25 -0.92 -18.83 -1.23
CA ARG A 25 -1.00 -19.04 0.24
C ARG A 25 -1.61 -20.37 0.63
N GLY A 26 -2.42 -20.99 -0.24
CA GLY A 26 -2.97 -22.33 -0.03
C GLY A 26 -3.90 -22.47 1.20
N ARG A 27 -4.45 -21.35 1.70
CA ARG A 27 -5.37 -21.36 2.83
C ARG A 27 -6.70 -21.96 2.37
N THR A 28 -7.14 -23.03 3.03
CA THR A 28 -8.34 -23.79 2.64
C THR A 28 -9.61 -22.95 2.64
N PHE A 29 -9.72 -21.99 3.56
CA PHE A 29 -10.87 -21.07 3.64
C PHE A 29 -10.83 -19.94 2.60
N GLU A 30 -9.71 -19.71 1.92
CA GLU A 30 -9.61 -18.68 0.87
C GLU A 30 -9.95 -19.24 -0.52
N GLN A 31 -10.13 -20.56 -0.68
CA GLN A 31 -10.33 -21.23 -1.97
C GLN A 31 -11.59 -20.79 -2.72
N ASP A 32 -12.64 -20.42 -1.99
CA ASP A 32 -13.92 -20.01 -2.57
C ASP A 32 -14.02 -18.49 -2.80
N ILE A 33 -12.94 -17.74 -2.54
CA ILE A 33 -12.91 -16.31 -2.82
C ILE A 33 -12.99 -16.09 -4.34
N LYS A 34 -14.00 -15.35 -4.77
CA LYS A 34 -14.23 -15.05 -6.19
C LYS A 34 -13.47 -13.80 -6.61
N ALA A 35 -13.06 -13.76 -7.87
CA ALA A 35 -12.45 -12.57 -8.48
C ALA A 35 -13.34 -11.32 -8.33
N ASP A 36 -14.65 -11.44 -8.57
CA ASP A 36 -15.62 -10.34 -8.41
C ASP A 36 -15.65 -9.76 -6.99
N TYR A 37 -15.40 -10.58 -5.97
CA TYR A 37 -15.32 -10.10 -4.59
C TYR A 37 -14.06 -9.25 -4.37
N ILE A 38 -12.93 -9.68 -4.93
CA ILE A 38 -11.68 -8.92 -4.88
C ILE A 38 -11.78 -7.62 -5.68
N ASP A 39 -12.43 -7.65 -6.85
CA ASP A 39 -12.72 -6.46 -7.64
C ASP A 39 -13.57 -5.44 -6.88
N GLY A 40 -14.62 -5.92 -6.20
CA GLY A 40 -15.44 -5.10 -5.32
C GLY A 40 -14.64 -4.48 -4.16
N LEU A 41 -13.71 -5.22 -3.57
CA LEU A 41 -12.81 -4.69 -2.54
C LEU A 41 -11.85 -3.63 -3.10
N ASN A 42 -11.28 -3.85 -4.28
CA ASN A 42 -10.44 -2.85 -4.94
C ASN A 42 -11.21 -1.55 -5.15
N THR A 43 -12.42 -1.63 -5.72
CA THR A 43 -13.29 -0.46 -5.92
C THR A 43 -13.61 0.25 -4.60
N LEU A 44 -13.90 -0.51 -3.54
CA LEU A 44 -14.19 0.04 -2.21
C LEU A 44 -13.00 0.80 -1.63
N TYR A 45 -11.79 0.23 -1.69
CA TYR A 45 -10.59 0.86 -1.15
C TYR A 45 -10.10 2.04 -2.01
N GLU A 46 -10.21 1.97 -3.32
CA GLU A 46 -9.94 3.12 -4.21
C GLU A 46 -10.86 4.28 -3.87
N ASN A 47 -12.17 4.03 -3.73
CA ASN A 47 -13.11 5.06 -3.33
C ASN A 47 -12.78 5.61 -1.93
N TRP A 48 -12.55 4.74 -0.96
CA TRP A 48 -12.21 5.16 0.40
C TRP A 48 -10.96 6.04 0.47
N THR A 49 -9.88 5.64 -0.22
CA THR A 49 -8.63 6.41 -0.25
C THR A 49 -8.79 7.76 -0.94
N GLN A 50 -9.60 7.86 -2.00
CA GLN A 50 -9.89 9.14 -2.68
C GLN A 50 -10.63 10.15 -1.81
N HIS A 51 -11.47 9.68 -0.88
CA HIS A 51 -12.25 10.55 0.02
C HIS A 51 -11.56 10.78 1.37
N TRP A 52 -10.41 10.12 1.62
CA TRP A 52 -9.68 10.26 2.88
C TRP A 52 -8.96 11.60 2.96
N THR A 53 -9.14 12.32 4.07
CA THR A 53 -8.59 13.68 4.25
C THR A 53 -7.82 13.88 5.56
N ALA A 54 -7.81 12.90 6.46
CA ALA A 54 -7.18 13.06 7.77
C ALA A 54 -5.64 13.05 7.72
N CYS A 55 -5.07 12.43 6.68
CA CYS A 55 -3.64 12.42 6.40
C CYS A 55 -3.40 12.13 4.89
N PRO A 56 -2.19 12.33 4.37
CA PRO A 56 -1.84 11.89 3.03
C PRO A 56 -1.99 10.38 2.87
N VAL A 57 -2.26 9.98 1.64
CA VAL A 57 -2.27 8.59 1.19
C VAL A 57 -1.17 8.44 0.13
N LEU A 58 -0.21 7.56 0.37
CA LEU A 58 0.78 7.13 -0.62
C LEU A 58 0.23 5.87 -1.30
N CYS A 59 -0.20 6.02 -2.55
CA CYS A 59 -0.61 4.90 -3.39
C CYS A 59 0.60 4.35 -4.14
N ILE A 60 0.84 3.04 -4.06
CA ILE A 60 1.94 2.34 -4.73
C ILE A 60 1.34 1.18 -5.52
N ASN A 61 1.51 1.18 -6.85
CA ASN A 61 1.18 0.01 -7.67
C ASN A 61 2.26 -1.06 -7.48
N VAL A 62 1.85 -2.28 -7.11
CA VAL A 62 2.75 -3.40 -6.83
C VAL A 62 2.55 -4.60 -7.77
N ASP A 63 1.88 -4.43 -8.90
CA ASP A 63 1.62 -5.53 -9.85
C ASP A 63 2.92 -6.16 -10.37
N GLU A 64 3.89 -5.32 -10.72
CA GLU A 64 5.18 -5.77 -11.27
C GLU A 64 6.26 -5.96 -10.20
N MET A 65 5.93 -5.76 -8.92
CA MET A 65 6.89 -5.86 -7.82
C MET A 65 6.81 -7.24 -7.13
N ASP A 66 7.96 -7.74 -6.69
CA ASP A 66 8.08 -8.90 -5.79
C ASP A 66 8.91 -8.54 -4.57
N PHE A 67 8.45 -7.56 -3.78
CA PHE A 67 9.11 -7.12 -2.55
C PHE A 67 9.18 -8.20 -1.45
N GLN A 68 8.61 -9.39 -1.67
CA GLN A 68 8.79 -10.53 -0.78
C GLN A 68 10.10 -11.28 -1.04
N HIS A 69 10.53 -11.38 -2.31
CA HIS A 69 11.71 -12.16 -2.71
C HIS A 69 12.79 -11.33 -3.41
N ASN A 70 12.48 -10.10 -3.81
CA ASN A 70 13.39 -9.16 -4.44
C ASN A 70 13.67 -7.97 -3.48
N PRO A 71 14.86 -7.93 -2.86
CA PRO A 71 15.23 -6.83 -1.96
C PRO A 71 15.21 -5.45 -2.62
N ALA A 72 15.48 -5.36 -3.93
CA ALA A 72 15.48 -4.08 -4.64
C ALA A 72 14.06 -3.49 -4.72
N ASP A 73 13.05 -4.32 -4.97
CA ASP A 73 11.65 -3.89 -4.99
C ASP A 73 11.18 -3.43 -3.61
N TYR A 74 11.64 -4.12 -2.56
CA TYR A 74 11.39 -3.70 -1.19
C TYR A 74 12.01 -2.32 -0.89
N GLU A 75 13.25 -2.11 -1.29
CA GLU A 75 13.98 -0.85 -1.09
C GLU A 75 13.29 0.31 -1.83
N ILE A 76 12.79 0.08 -3.05
CA ILE A 76 11.98 1.05 -3.79
C ILE A 76 10.72 1.47 -3.00
N ILE A 77 10.03 0.54 -2.34
CA ILE A 77 8.84 0.85 -1.52
C ILE A 77 9.26 1.68 -0.29
N VAL A 78 10.32 1.27 0.41
CA VAL A 78 10.83 1.98 1.59
C VAL A 78 11.21 3.41 1.24
N GLU A 79 11.95 3.64 0.16
CA GLU A 79 12.32 4.97 -0.28
C GLU A 79 11.10 5.86 -0.56
N GLN A 80 10.05 5.32 -1.16
CA GLN A 80 8.82 6.07 -1.42
C GLN A 80 8.11 6.46 -0.12
N VAL A 81 8.05 5.54 0.84
CA VAL A 81 7.48 5.79 2.17
C VAL A 81 8.27 6.85 2.92
N GLU A 82 9.60 6.75 2.92
CA GLU A 82 10.48 7.75 3.53
C GLU A 82 10.29 9.12 2.89
N LYS A 83 10.33 9.22 1.55
CA LYS A 83 10.11 10.49 0.83
C LYS A 83 8.75 11.10 1.17
N ALA A 84 7.69 10.29 1.28
CA ALA A 84 6.36 10.76 1.66
C ALA A 84 6.30 11.28 3.11
N LEU A 85 7.01 10.62 4.04
CA LEU A 85 7.13 11.08 5.43
C LEU A 85 8.00 12.34 5.55
N PHE A 86 9.10 12.45 4.83
CA PHE A 86 9.99 13.62 4.88
C PHE A 86 9.40 14.85 4.20
N SER A 87 8.55 14.68 3.18
CA SER A 87 7.78 15.79 2.60
C SER A 87 6.83 16.45 3.60
N LYS A 88 6.52 15.81 4.74
CA LYS A 88 5.76 16.40 5.86
C LYS A 88 6.62 17.18 6.85
N ILE A 89 7.94 16.93 6.91
CA ILE A 89 8.84 17.58 7.86
C ILE A 89 9.32 18.89 7.22
N PRO A 90 9.05 20.08 7.80
CA PRO A 90 9.63 21.30 7.28
C PRO A 90 11.16 21.16 7.22
N GLN A 91 11.78 21.53 6.10
CA GLN A 91 13.24 21.57 5.90
C GLN A 91 13.99 22.55 6.85
N THR A 92 13.32 23.07 7.88
CA THR A 92 13.94 23.87 8.95
C THR A 92 14.37 22.99 10.11
N LEU A 93 15.20 22.00 9.83
CA LEU A 93 16.13 21.41 10.78
C LEU A 93 17.39 21.02 9.99
N GLY A 94 17.95 22.02 9.32
CA GLY A 94 19.38 22.02 9.08
C GLY A 94 20.04 21.90 10.44
N PHE A 95 20.69 20.76 10.68
CA PHE A 95 21.57 20.59 11.82
C PHE A 95 22.65 21.66 11.74
N GLY A 96 22.44 22.77 12.43
CA GLY A 96 23.52 23.63 12.87
C GLY A 96 24.20 22.92 14.02
N LEU A 97 25.26 22.18 13.71
CA LEU A 97 26.51 22.07 14.49
C LEU A 97 27.64 21.79 13.49
#